data_AF-A0A351XBG6-F1
#
_entry.id   AF-A0A351XBG6-F1
#
_cell.length_a   1.000
_cell.length_b   1.000
_cell.length_c   1.000
_cell.angle_alpha   90.00
_cell.angle_beta   90.00
_cell.angle_gamma   90.00
#
_symmetry.space_group_name_H-M   'P 1'
#
loop_
_entity.id
_entity.type
_entity.pdbx_description
1 polymer ?
#
loop_
_entity_poly.entity_id
_entity_poly.type
_entity_poly.pdbx_seq_one_letter_code
_entity_poly.pdbx_strand_id
1 'polypeptide(L)'
;KETREDVRLTYRFLDLRNKKVHDNILFRSQVVSYLRQKMTSLGFTEITTPILTCSSPEGARDYIIPSRKHEGKFYALPQAPQQFKQLL
;
A
#
# COMPACT_ATOMS: atom_id res chain seq x y z
N LYS A 1 -3.65 31.95 -4.23
CA LYS A 1 -5.01 31.42 -4.44
C LYS A 1 -4.92 29.90 -4.28
N GLU A 2 -5.60 29.32 -3.31
CA GLU A 2 -5.54 27.87 -3.09
C GLU A 2 -6.36 27.17 -4.19
N THR A 3 -5.75 26.21 -4.87
CA THR A 3 -6.40 25.45 -5.95
C THR A 3 -7.26 24.36 -5.33
N ARG A 4 -8.49 24.18 -5.84
CA ARG A 4 -9.40 23.13 -5.35
C ARG A 4 -8.78 21.74 -5.45
N GLU A 5 -9.06 20.89 -4.46
CA GLU A 5 -8.44 19.57 -4.34
C GLU A 5 -8.78 18.62 -5.49
N ASP A 6 -10.02 18.65 -5.98
CA ASP A 6 -10.48 17.88 -7.13
C ASP A 6 -9.65 18.16 -8.40
N VAL A 7 -9.33 19.44 -8.65
CA VAL A 7 -8.47 19.86 -9.76
C VAL A 7 -7.04 19.37 -9.55
N ARG A 8 -6.53 19.44 -8.31
CA ARG A 8 -5.18 18.95 -7.97
C ARG A 8 -5.05 17.44 -8.12
N LEU A 9 -6.09 16.67 -7.82
CA LEU A 9 -6.11 15.22 -8.03
C LEU A 9 -6.23 14.85 -9.51
N THR A 10 -7.06 15.59 -10.27
CA THR A 10 -7.19 15.40 -11.73
C THR A 10 -5.86 15.64 -12.44
N TYR A 11 -5.18 16.72 -12.08
CA TYR A 11 -3.87 17.09 -12.65
C TYR A 11 -2.72 16.79 -11.69
N ARG A 12 -2.80 15.65 -10.99
CA ARG A 12 -1.82 15.30 -9.95
C ARG A 12 -0.39 15.29 -10.45
N PHE A 13 -0.16 14.92 -11.71
CA PHE A 13 1.17 14.97 -12.33
C PHE A 13 1.79 16.38 -12.39
N LEU A 14 0.98 17.44 -12.49
CA LEU A 14 1.44 18.83 -12.36
C LEU A 14 1.60 19.21 -10.88
N ASP A 15 0.65 18.82 -10.03
CA ASP A 15 0.69 19.12 -8.60
C ASP A 15 1.90 18.48 -7.90
N LEU A 16 2.36 17.32 -8.38
CA LEU A 16 3.58 16.66 -7.92
C LEU A 16 4.86 17.48 -8.17
N ARG A 17 4.82 18.47 -9.08
CA ARG A 17 5.94 19.40 -9.33
C ARG A 17 5.95 20.57 -8.34
N ASN A 18 4.86 20.81 -7.60
CA ASN A 18 4.85 21.83 -6.55
C ASN A 18 5.85 21.45 -5.47
N LYS A 19 6.75 22.38 -5.12
CA LYS A 19 7.86 22.15 -4.18
C LYS A 19 7.38 21.47 -2.88
N LYS A 20 6.30 21.96 -2.27
CA LYS A 20 5.73 21.40 -1.04
C LYS A 20 5.33 19.92 -1.19
N VAL A 21 4.65 19.55 -2.28
CA VAL A 21 4.21 18.16 -2.52
C VAL A 21 5.40 17.27 -2.83
N HIS A 22 6.33 17.78 -3.63
CA HIS A 22 7.56 17.08 -3.97
C HIS A 22 8.41 16.77 -2.73
N ASP A 23 8.68 17.79 -1.90
CA ASP A 23 9.42 17.65 -0.65
C ASP A 23 8.75 16.63 0.28
N ASN A 24 7.41 16.61 0.36
CA ASN A 24 6.67 15.61 1.16
C ASN A 24 6.89 14.17 0.67
N ILE A 25 6.98 13.95 -0.64
CA ILE A 25 7.22 12.60 -1.20
C ILE A 25 8.65 12.16 -0.93
N LEU A 26 9.62 13.06 -1.12
CA LEU A 26 11.02 12.79 -0.79
C LEU A 26 11.19 12.48 0.70
N PHE A 27 10.56 13.28 1.57
CA PHE A 27 10.56 13.04 3.00
C PHE A 27 9.94 11.68 3.36
N ARG A 28 8.81 11.32 2.75
CA ARG A 28 8.21 9.98 2.93
C ARG A 28 9.20 8.87 2.56
N SER A 29 9.93 9.02 1.46
CA SER A 29 10.95 8.05 1.04
C SER A 29 12.09 7.92 2.05
N GLN A 30 12.56 9.05 2.59
CA GLN A 30 13.60 9.07 3.63
C GLN A 30 13.14 8.39 4.91
N VAL A 31 11.91 8.65 5.36
CA VAL A 31 11.31 8.01 6.55
C VAL A 31 11.23 6.50 6.37
N VAL A 32 10.71 6.02 5.23
CA VAL A 32 10.61 4.58 4.96
C VAL A 32 12.00 3.93 4.93
N SER A 33 12.98 4.58 4.31
CA SER A 33 14.36 4.07 4.24
C SER A 33 15.00 3.96 5.63
N TYR A 34 14.80 4.98 6.47
CA TYR A 34 15.26 4.97 7.86
C TYR A 34 14.64 3.82 8.66
N LEU A 35 13.31 3.64 8.58
CA LEU A 35 12.62 2.57 9.29
C LEU A 35 13.13 1.19 8.87
N ARG A 36 13.32 0.95 7.56
CA ARG A 36 13.87 -0.31 7.05
C ARG A 36 15.27 -0.59 7.58
N GLN A 37 16.15 0.41 7.53
CA GLN A 37 17.52 0.27 8.06
C GLN A 37 17.51 -0.06 9.55
N LYS A 38 16.65 0.61 10.33
CA LYS A 38 16.51 0.32 11.76
C LYS A 38 15.99 -1.08 12.03
N MET A 39 14.92 -1.50 11.36
CA MET A 39 14.38 -2.86 11.51
C MET A 39 15.41 -3.93 11.13
N THR A 40 16.16 -3.72 10.04
CA THR A 40 17.24 -4.62 9.61
C THR A 40 18.35 -4.67 10.68
N SER A 41 18.76 -3.52 11.24
CA SER A 41 19.78 -3.47 12.30
C SER A 41 19.35 -4.16 13.60
N LEU A 42 18.04 -4.27 13.84
CA LEU A 42 17.46 -4.99 14.97
C LEU A 42 17.26 -6.50 14.68
N GLY A 43 17.68 -6.98 13.51
CA GLY A 43 17.58 -8.39 13.13
C GLY A 43 16.23 -8.81 12.51
N PHE A 44 15.35 -7.86 12.19
CA PHE A 44 14.11 -8.18 11.48
C PHE A 44 14.37 -8.40 9.99
N THR A 45 13.70 -9.40 9.42
CA THR A 45 13.77 -9.71 7.98
C THR A 45 12.59 -9.04 7.26
N GLU A 46 12.86 -8.33 6.16
CA GLU A 46 11.82 -7.78 5.29
C GLU A 46 11.26 -8.91 4.40
N ILE A 47 10.00 -9.28 4.61
CA ILE A 47 9.32 -10.35 3.86
C ILE A 47 8.09 -9.76 3.15
N THR A 48 7.99 -9.99 1.84
CA THR A 48 6.81 -9.59 1.06
C THR A 48 5.77 -10.70 1.10
N THR A 49 4.54 -10.37 1.49
CA THR A 49 3.41 -11.30 1.55
C THR A 49 2.50 -11.17 0.32
N PRO A 50 1.79 -12.24 -0.10
CA PRO A 50 0.87 -12.17 -1.24
C PRO A 50 -0.24 -11.13 -1.07
N ILE A 51 -0.60 -10.46 -2.19
CA ILE A 51 -1.71 -9.48 -2.25
C ILE A 51 -3.00 -10.06 -2.84
N LEU A 52 -2.94 -11.24 -3.45
CA LEU A 52 -4.12 -11.98 -3.92
C LEU A 52 -4.33 -13.15 -2.96
N THR A 53 -5.27 -13.00 -2.04
CA THR A 53 -5.52 -13.97 -0.96
C THR A 53 -6.97 -14.45 -0.95
N CYS A 54 -7.29 -15.35 -0.02
CA CYS A 54 -8.65 -15.69 0.34
C CYS A 54 -9.26 -14.55 1.18
N SER A 55 -10.59 -14.43 1.17
CA SER A 55 -11.29 -13.47 2.01
C SER A 55 -10.95 -13.69 3.49
N SER A 56 -10.70 -12.60 4.21
CA SER A 56 -10.38 -12.63 5.64
C SER A 56 -11.57 -12.07 6.43
N PRO A 57 -11.90 -12.61 7.62
CA PRO A 57 -13.01 -12.11 8.42
C PRO A 57 -12.68 -10.82 9.20
N GLU A 58 -11.72 -10.01 8.74
CA GLU A 58 -11.21 -8.80 9.43
C GLU A 58 -12.22 -7.63 9.52
N GLY A 59 -13.47 -7.86 9.13
CA GLY A 59 -14.62 -7.02 9.47
C GLY A 59 -14.96 -5.94 8.44
N ALA A 60 -14.02 -5.50 7.61
CA ALA A 60 -14.34 -4.65 6.46
C ALA A 60 -14.67 -5.48 5.20
N ARG A 61 -15.24 -4.81 4.17
CA ARG A 61 -15.54 -5.46 2.89
C ARG A 61 -14.27 -5.61 2.06
N ASP A 62 -14.08 -6.81 1.52
CA ASP A 62 -12.94 -7.10 0.65
C ASP A 62 -13.13 -6.56 -0.77
N TYR A 63 -12.05 -6.08 -1.36
CA TYR A 63 -11.97 -5.88 -2.81
C TYR A 63 -11.77 -7.22 -3.49
N ILE A 64 -12.74 -7.62 -4.32
CA ILE A 64 -12.71 -8.90 -5.02
C ILE A 64 -12.10 -8.77 -6.42
N ILE A 65 -11.33 -9.77 -6.82
CA ILE A 65 -10.67 -9.86 -8.12
C ILE A 65 -11.07 -11.20 -8.76
N PRO A 66 -11.84 -11.20 -9.87
CA PRO A 66 -12.30 -12.44 -10.49
C PRO A 66 -11.13 -13.24 -11.06
N SER A 67 -11.15 -14.55 -10.85
CA SER A 67 -10.13 -15.44 -11.41
C SER A 67 -10.49 -15.87 -12.83
N ARG A 68 -9.64 -15.54 -13.80
CA ARG A 68 -9.78 -16.05 -15.17
C ARG A 68 -9.57 -17.57 -15.24
N LYS A 69 -8.73 -18.14 -14.37
CA LYS A 69 -8.35 -19.57 -14.39
C LYS A 69 -9.36 -20.44 -13.64
N HIS A 70 -10.00 -19.91 -12.61
CA HIS A 70 -10.91 -20.63 -11.74
C HIS A 70 -12.30 -20.00 -11.82
N GLU A 71 -13.13 -20.54 -12.70
CA GLU A 71 -14.49 -20.03 -12.93
C GLU A 71 -15.31 -20.01 -11.64
N GLY A 72 -16.05 -18.91 -11.42
CA GLY A 72 -16.84 -18.68 -10.21
C GLY A 72 -16.02 -18.37 -8.94
N LYS A 73 -14.69 -18.33 -9.00
CA LYS A 73 -13.83 -18.02 -7.85
C LYS A 73 -13.21 -16.63 -7.94
N PHE A 74 -12.95 -16.05 -6.76
CA PHE A 74 -12.40 -14.72 -6.60
C PHE A 74 -11.21 -14.74 -5.65
N TYR A 75 -10.25 -13.86 -5.90
CA TYR A 75 -9.27 -13.45 -4.91
C TYR A 75 -9.78 -12.22 -4.17
N ALA A 76 -9.25 -11.98 -2.97
CA ALA A 76 -9.45 -10.77 -2.20
C ALA A 76 -8.11 -10.04 -2.02
N LEU A 77 -8.14 -8.72 -1.97
CA LEU A 77 -7.02 -7.93 -1.47
C LEU A 77 -7.00 -8.00 0.07
N PRO A 78 -5.85 -8.32 0.71
CA PRO A 78 -5.77 -8.38 2.16
C PRO A 78 -5.93 -6.99 2.77
N GLN A 79 -6.67 -6.91 3.87
CA GLN A 79 -6.78 -5.68 4.67
C GLN A 79 -5.49 -5.45 5.48
N ALA A 80 -4.96 -6.52 6.06
CA ALA A 80 -3.65 -6.57 6.69
C ALA A 80 -2.93 -7.90 6.35
N PRO A 81 -1.59 -7.95 6.45
CA PRO A 81 -0.84 -9.19 6.30
C PRO A 81 -0.91 -10.10 7.53
N GLN A 82 -1.94 -9.96 8.39
CA GLN A 82 -1.99 -10.55 9.73
C GLN A 82 -1.84 -12.08 9.70
N GLN A 83 -2.60 -12.75 8.84
CA GLN A 83 -2.53 -14.21 8.69
C GLN A 83 -1.13 -14.66 8.24
N PHE A 84 -0.54 -14.00 7.25
CA PHE A 84 0.81 -14.34 6.78
C PHE A 84 1.88 -14.06 7.83
N LYS A 85 1.76 -12.96 8.58
CA LYS A 85 2.67 -12.63 9.68
C LYS A 85 2.65 -13.67 10.79
N GLN A 86 1.50 -14.30 11.06
CA GLN A 86 1.40 -15.37 12.08
C GLN A 86 1.96 -16.71 11.60
N LEU A 87 2.05 -16.93 10.28
CA LEU A 87 2.58 -18.16 9.69
C LEU A 87 4.12 -18.17 9.54
N LEU A 88 4.75 -16.99 9.60
CA LEU A 88 6.20 -16.78 9.49
C LEU A 88 6.85 -16.74 10.88
#